data_AF-A0A441X699-F1
#
_entry.id   AF-A0A441X699-F1
#
_cell.length_a   1.000
_cell.length_b   1.000
_cell.length_c   1.000
_cell.angle_alpha   90.00
_cell.angle_beta   90.00
_cell.angle_gamma   90.00
#
_symmetry.space_group_name_H-M   'P 1'
#
loop_
_entity.id
_entity.type
_entity.pdbx_description
1 polymer ?
#
loop_
_entity_poly.entity_id
_entity_poly.type
_entity_poly.pdbx_seq_one_letter_code
_entity_poly.pdbx_strand_id
1 'polypeptide(L)'
;MSDWTAEELKALHDLAGQGLSALQISKRLPTGRSRNAVIGKLMRGKGKYGQLMGQPKNQAIGRATPKTETPPKRKYRPVRRVIAIAPPIEAAPPIELLFTPPDCKHYSKAAAVESVANLPATLPITFLEAIMTNRCLHYAGAPYGPDGPDMPVCGAARARDVLETRYCRRHLIAKRQVAAA
;
A
#
# COMPACT_ATOMS: atom_id res chain seq x y z
N MET A 1 -20.67 8.52 23.96
CA MET A 1 -19.38 9.24 23.97
C MET A 1 -18.66 8.81 25.23
N SER A 2 -17.38 8.42 25.19
CA SER A 2 -16.69 8.00 26.42
C SER A 2 -16.51 9.21 27.33
N ASP A 3 -17.27 9.26 28.41
CA ASP A 3 -17.26 10.37 29.35
C ASP A 3 -15.90 10.42 30.06
N TRP A 4 -15.27 11.60 30.03
CA TRP A 4 -14.01 11.84 30.73
C TRP A 4 -14.35 12.35 32.12
N THR A 5 -13.91 11.65 33.16
CA THR A 5 -14.08 12.11 34.53
C THR A 5 -13.11 13.26 34.84
N ALA A 6 -13.46 14.10 35.81
CA ALA A 6 -12.62 15.24 36.18
C ALA A 6 -11.23 14.82 36.69
N GLU A 7 -11.15 13.66 37.35
CA GLU A 7 -9.91 13.07 37.86
C GLU A 7 -8.97 12.66 36.71
N GLU A 8 -9.53 12.05 35.66
CA GLU A 8 -8.76 11.67 34.48
C GLU A 8 -8.21 12.89 33.73
N LEU A 9 -8.97 14.00 33.70
CA LEU A 9 -8.54 15.22 33.05
C LEU A 9 -7.38 15.90 33.79
N LYS A 10 -7.40 15.86 35.13
CA LYS A 10 -6.29 16.34 35.96
C LYS A 10 -5.05 15.46 35.75
N ALA A 11 -5.18 14.14 35.85
CA ALA A 11 -4.09 13.22 35.59
C ALA A 11 -3.52 13.36 34.16
N LEU A 12 -4.38 13.60 33.17
CA LEU A 12 -3.98 13.83 31.79
C LEU A 12 -3.12 15.11 31.65
N HIS A 13 -3.53 16.19 32.32
CA HIS A 13 -2.79 17.45 32.35
C HIS A 13 -1.41 17.29 32.98
N ASP A 14 -1.33 16.63 34.13
CA ASP A 14 -0.07 16.44 34.86
C ASP A 14 0.90 15.54 34.09
N LEU A 15 0.40 14.44 33.52
CA LEU A 15 1.21 13.52 32.72
C LEU A 15 1.65 14.13 31.38
N ALA A 16 0.83 14.99 30.78
CA ALA A 16 1.21 15.75 29.59
C ALA A 16 2.26 16.82 29.93
N GLY A 17 2.16 17.48 31.08
CA GLY A 17 3.16 18.44 31.60
C GLY A 17 4.53 17.80 31.84
N GLN A 18 4.56 16.52 32.21
CA GLN A 18 5.80 15.73 32.33
C GLN A 18 6.47 15.39 30.97
N GLY A 19 5.86 15.78 29.84
CA GLY A 19 6.41 15.52 28.51
C GLY A 19 6.30 14.06 28.06
N LEU A 20 5.43 13.27 28.69
CA LEU A 20 5.24 11.86 28.33
C LEU A 20 4.54 11.72 26.98
N SER A 21 4.89 10.66 26.25
CA SER A 21 4.21 10.33 25.00
C SER A 21 2.79 9.82 25.26
N ALA A 22 1.88 10.01 24.31
CA ALA A 22 0.48 9.56 24.45
C ALA A 22 0.32 8.07 24.80
N LEU A 23 1.26 7.21 24.36
CA LEU A 23 1.26 5.78 24.69
C LEU A 23 1.62 5.53 26.16
N GLN A 24 2.56 6.30 26.72
CA GLN A 24 2.92 6.21 28.13
C GLN A 24 1.80 6.76 29.01
N ILE A 25 1.16 7.85 28.58
CA ILE A 25 -0.01 8.40 29.28
C ILE A 25 -1.14 7.38 29.34
N SER A 26 -1.47 6.70 28.22
CA SER A 26 -2.50 5.66 28.23
C SER A 26 -2.26 4.52 29.23
N LYS A 27 -1.00 4.16 29.46
CA LYS A 27 -0.63 3.10 30.41
C LYS A 27 -0.70 3.53 31.88
N ARG A 28 -0.55 4.83 32.15
CA ARG A 28 -0.55 5.39 33.50
C ARG A 28 -1.92 5.90 33.94
N LEU A 29 -2.85 6.06 33.01
CA LEU A 29 -4.23 6.41 33.35
C LEU A 29 -4.93 5.21 34.01
N PRO A 30 -5.68 5.43 35.11
CA PRO A 30 -6.30 4.35 35.88
C PRO A 30 -7.38 3.60 35.09
N THR A 31 -7.99 4.24 34.09
CA THR A 31 -9.06 3.67 33.27
C THR A 31 -8.58 2.95 32.01
N GLY A 32 -7.26 2.79 31.82
CA GLY A 32 -6.70 1.97 30.74
C GLY A 32 -7.08 2.44 29.33
N ARG A 33 -7.20 3.77 29.12
CA ARG A 33 -7.68 4.33 27.85
C ARG A 33 -6.70 4.13 26.71
N SER A 34 -7.22 3.94 25.50
CA SER A 34 -6.38 3.79 24.31
C SER A 34 -5.58 5.06 23.99
N ARG A 35 -4.39 4.89 23.40
CA ARG A 35 -3.53 5.98 22.92
C ARG A 35 -4.31 7.00 22.07
N ASN A 36 -5.20 6.53 21.20
CA ASN A 36 -5.97 7.39 20.31
C ASN A 36 -7.02 8.22 21.05
N ALA A 37 -7.61 7.69 22.13
CA ALA A 37 -8.52 8.44 22.98
C ALA A 37 -7.78 9.60 23.69
N VAL A 38 -6.57 9.35 24.18
CA VAL A 38 -5.68 10.35 24.79
C VAL A 38 -5.31 11.45 23.79
N ILE A 39 -4.81 11.08 22.61
CA ILE A 39 -4.46 12.04 21.55
C ILE A 39 -5.68 12.88 21.16
N GLY A 40 -6.82 12.22 20.91
CA GLY A 40 -8.04 12.90 20.52
C GLY A 40 -8.53 13.89 21.58
N LYS A 41 -8.41 13.55 22.87
CA LYS A 41 -8.81 14.45 23.95
C LYS A 41 -7.86 15.66 24.07
N LEU A 42 -6.55 15.45 23.97
CA LEU A 42 -5.55 16.52 24.01
C LEU A 42 -5.70 17.48 22.82
N MET A 43 -5.90 16.95 21.61
CA MET A 43 -6.10 17.78 20.42
C MET A 43 -7.42 18.57 20.47
N ARG A 44 -8.53 17.95 20.89
CA ARG A 44 -9.83 18.64 21.04
C ARG A 44 -9.82 19.65 22.18
N GLY A 45 -9.03 19.40 23.22
CA GLY A 45 -8.88 20.28 24.38
C GLY A 45 -8.13 21.58 24.10
N LYS A 46 -7.49 21.74 22.93
CA LYS A 46 -6.71 22.93 22.56
C LYS A 46 -5.77 23.42 23.69
N GLY A 47 -5.07 22.47 24.34
CA GLY A 47 -4.14 22.77 25.44
C GLY A 47 -4.75 22.82 26.85
N LYS A 48 -6.08 22.80 27.02
CA LYS A 48 -6.73 22.79 28.34
C LYS A 48 -6.36 21.60 29.23
N TYR A 49 -5.96 20.49 28.63
CA TYR A 49 -5.58 19.26 29.33
C TYR A 49 -4.12 18.91 29.11
N GLY A 50 -3.28 19.91 28.80
CA GLY A 50 -1.88 19.75 28.44
C GLY A 50 -1.65 19.60 26.93
N GLN A 51 -0.38 19.66 26.53
CA GLN A 51 0.06 19.52 25.15
C GLN A 51 1.16 18.46 25.09
N LEU A 52 1.01 17.48 24.19
CA LEU A 52 2.11 16.57 23.91
C LEU A 52 3.24 17.37 23.30
N MET A 53 4.44 17.24 23.86
CA MET A 53 5.66 17.68 23.21
C MET A 53 5.69 17.03 21.83
N GLY A 54 5.41 17.84 20.81
CA GLY A 54 5.38 17.37 19.44
C GLY A 54 6.75 16.80 19.09
N GLN A 55 6.77 15.72 18.31
CA GLN A 55 8.02 15.35 17.65
C GLN A 55 8.56 16.58 16.91
N PRO A 56 9.89 16.77 16.88
CA PRO A 56 10.49 17.89 16.17
C PRO A 56 9.88 17.94 14.76
N LYS A 57 9.14 19.01 14.49
CA LYS A 57 8.59 19.24 13.15
C LYS A 57 9.79 19.35 12.25
N ASN A 58 9.96 18.39 11.34
CA ASN A 58 10.91 18.51 10.25
C ASN A 58 10.60 19.83 9.54
N GLN A 59 11.45 20.84 9.74
CA GLN A 59 11.30 22.20 9.21
C GLN A 59 11.34 22.25 7.67
N ALA A 60 11.41 21.09 7.02
CA ALA A 60 11.37 20.92 5.57
C ALA A 60 9.97 21.16 4.96
N ILE A 61 8.90 21.21 5.75
CA ILE A 61 7.54 21.50 5.27
C ILE A 61 7.35 23.02 5.27
N GLY A 62 7.94 23.72 4.29
CA GLY A 62 7.68 25.17 4.13
C GLY A 62 8.79 26.01 3.52
N ARG A 63 10.01 25.46 3.32
CA ARG A 63 10.94 26.14 2.41
C ARG A 63 10.43 25.95 1.00
N ALA A 64 9.92 27.03 0.40
CA ALA A 64 9.77 27.16 -1.04
C ALA A 64 11.07 26.67 -1.66
N THR A 65 11.03 25.52 -2.32
CA THR A 65 12.13 25.09 -3.16
C THR A 65 12.31 26.19 -4.20
N PRO A 66 13.50 26.79 -4.35
CA PRO A 66 13.72 27.73 -5.45
C PRO A 66 13.35 27.00 -6.74
N LYS A 67 12.48 27.62 -7.56
CA LYS A 67 12.15 27.17 -8.92
C LYS A 67 13.45 27.12 -9.72
N THR A 68 14.15 26.01 -9.59
CA THR A 68 15.27 25.66 -10.44
C THR A 68 14.60 25.04 -11.65
N GLU A 69 14.65 25.73 -12.79
CA GLU A 69 14.01 25.34 -14.06
C GLU A 69 14.46 23.98 -14.58
N THR A 70 15.47 23.39 -13.96
CA THR A 70 15.90 22.03 -14.20
C THR A 70 15.81 21.24 -12.90
N PRO A 71 15.05 20.12 -12.84
CA PRO A 71 15.17 19.20 -11.73
C PRO A 71 16.65 18.76 -11.67
N PRO A 72 17.29 18.77 -10.49
CA PRO A 72 18.67 18.33 -10.40
C PRO A 72 18.74 16.92 -10.96
N LYS A 73 19.47 16.75 -12.08
CA LYS A 73 19.75 15.45 -12.65
C LYS A 73 20.34 14.62 -11.52
N ARG A 74 19.56 13.69 -10.97
CA ARG A 74 20.07 12.72 -10.01
C ARG A 74 21.24 12.08 -10.74
N LYS A 75 22.47 12.34 -10.29
CA LYS A 75 23.64 11.61 -10.76
C LYS A 75 23.30 10.16 -10.45
N TYR A 76 22.95 9.40 -11.47
CA TYR A 76 22.70 7.98 -11.36
C TYR A 76 23.98 7.40 -10.77
N ARG A 77 23.93 7.07 -9.48
CA ARG A 77 25.00 6.32 -8.84
C ARG A 77 24.69 4.88 -9.26
N PRO A 78 25.44 4.28 -10.20
CA PRO A 78 25.21 2.89 -10.54
C PRO A 78 25.27 2.11 -9.23
N VAL A 79 24.18 1.42 -8.91
CA VAL A 79 24.17 0.45 -7.82
C VAL A 79 25.21 -0.58 -8.23
N ARG A 80 26.39 -0.51 -7.62
CA ARG A 80 27.45 -1.50 -7.81
C ARG A 80 26.84 -2.80 -7.32
N ARG A 81 26.34 -3.62 -8.26
CA ARG A 81 25.91 -4.99 -7.96
C ARG A 81 27.15 -5.67 -7.41
N VAL A 82 27.19 -5.84 -6.08
CA VAL A 82 28.13 -6.77 -5.48
C VAL A 82 27.62 -8.12 -5.93
N ILE A 83 28.23 -8.64 -7.00
CA ILE A 83 28.13 -10.05 -7.35
C ILE A 83 28.78 -10.74 -6.15
N ALA A 84 27.96 -11.24 -5.23
CA ALA A 84 28.45 -12.19 -4.25
C ALA A 84 28.94 -13.38 -5.06
N ILE A 85 30.26 -13.49 -5.22
CA ILE A 85 30.90 -14.72 -5.65
C ILE A 85 30.51 -15.72 -4.57
N ALA A 86 29.56 -16.60 -4.89
CA ALA A 86 29.24 -17.70 -4.00
C ALA A 86 30.54 -18.47 -3.74
N PRO A 87 30.86 -18.80 -2.49
CA PRO A 87 32.00 -19.65 -2.21
C PRO A 87 31.87 -20.95 -3.03
N PRO A 88 32.97 -21.53 -3.53
CA PRO A 88 32.93 -22.77 -4.30
C PRO A 88 32.19 -23.81 -3.47
N ILE A 89 31.04 -24.24 -3.98
CA ILE A 89 30.26 -25.32 -3.38
C ILE A 89 31.07 -26.59 -3.63
N GLU A 90 31.78 -27.06 -2.61
CA GLU A 90 32.36 -28.39 -2.63
C GLU A 90 31.24 -29.40 -2.88
N ALA A 91 31.44 -30.26 -3.88
CA ALA A 91 30.45 -31.26 -4.27
C ALA A 91 30.15 -32.17 -3.07
N ALA A 92 28.95 -32.04 -2.51
CA ALA A 92 28.46 -32.97 -1.50
C ALA A 92 28.43 -34.39 -2.10
N PRO A 93 28.81 -35.43 -1.32
CA PRO A 93 28.69 -36.80 -1.78
C PRO A 93 27.23 -37.13 -2.12
N PRO A 94 26.97 -38.02 -3.09
CA PRO A 94 25.63 -38.32 -3.54
C PRO A 94 24.82 -38.90 -2.39
N ILE A 95 23.82 -38.15 -1.94
CA ILE A 95 22.79 -38.66 -1.04
C ILE A 95 21.86 -39.51 -1.91
N GLU A 96 21.90 -40.83 -1.72
CA GLU A 96 20.91 -41.75 -2.30
C GLU A 96 19.53 -41.38 -1.77
N LEU A 97 18.75 -40.69 -2.60
CA LEU A 97 17.34 -40.43 -2.35
C LEU A 97 16.56 -41.74 -2.52
N LEU A 98 16.43 -42.49 -1.41
CA LEU A 98 15.61 -43.71 -1.29
C LEU A 98 14.10 -43.47 -1.36
N PHE A 99 13.65 -42.32 -1.86
CA PHE A 99 12.24 -42.01 -2.05
C PHE A 99 11.96 -41.74 -3.53
N THR A 100 11.63 -42.80 -4.26
CA THR A 100 10.94 -42.70 -5.54
C THR A 100 9.48 -42.30 -5.28
N PRO A 101 9.04 -41.08 -5.64
CA PRO A 101 7.62 -40.76 -5.58
C PRO A 101 6.86 -41.71 -6.53
N PRO A 102 5.68 -42.23 -6.14
CA PRO A 102 4.90 -43.09 -7.01
C PRO A 102 4.56 -42.36 -8.31
N ASP A 103 4.54 -43.10 -9.41
CA ASP A 103 4.16 -42.62 -10.75
C ASP A 103 2.71 -42.10 -10.74
N CYS A 104 2.54 -40.85 -10.34
CA CYS A 104 1.26 -40.16 -10.37
C CYS A 104 0.93 -39.76 -11.82
N LYS A 105 0.51 -40.73 -12.64
CA LYS A 105 -0.02 -40.51 -14.01
C LYS A 105 -1.35 -39.73 -14.04
N HIS A 106 -1.81 -39.17 -12.92
CA HIS A 106 -3.15 -38.62 -12.77
C HIS A 106 -3.26 -37.09 -12.81
N TYR A 107 -2.18 -36.30 -12.71
CA TYR A 107 -2.32 -34.84 -12.55
C TYR A 107 -1.30 -33.96 -13.31
N SER A 108 -0.97 -34.31 -14.55
CA SER A 108 -0.18 -33.41 -15.42
C SER A 108 -0.78 -33.22 -16.80
N LYS A 109 -2.11 -33.27 -16.94
CA LYS A 109 -2.75 -32.59 -18.06
C LYS A 109 -3.06 -31.18 -17.60
N ALA A 110 -2.18 -30.23 -17.91
CA ALA A 110 -2.56 -28.82 -17.88
C ALA A 110 -3.86 -28.72 -18.68
N ALA A 111 -4.95 -28.33 -18.01
CA ALA A 111 -6.22 -28.15 -18.67
C ALA A 111 -5.97 -27.26 -19.89
N ALA A 112 -6.24 -27.79 -21.09
CA ALA A 112 -6.20 -27.02 -22.31
C ALA A 112 -7.21 -25.90 -22.10
N VAL A 113 -6.71 -24.70 -21.79
CA VAL A 113 -7.53 -23.50 -21.74
C VAL A 113 -7.88 -23.24 -23.18
N GLU A 114 -9.00 -23.79 -23.65
CA GLU A 114 -9.61 -23.38 -24.90
C GLU A 114 -9.83 -21.88 -24.80
N SER A 115 -8.98 -21.11 -25.47
CA SER A 115 -9.15 -19.68 -25.56
C SER A 115 -10.42 -19.43 -26.35
N VAL A 116 -11.53 -19.19 -25.65
CA VAL A 116 -12.81 -18.82 -26.25
C VAL A 116 -12.57 -17.53 -27.03
N ALA A 117 -12.35 -17.68 -28.34
CA ALA A 117 -11.83 -16.63 -29.21
C ALA A 117 -12.81 -15.47 -29.42
N ASN A 118 -14.05 -15.59 -28.97
CA ASN A 118 -15.13 -14.64 -29.25
C ASN A 118 -16.04 -14.41 -28.04
N LEU A 119 -15.47 -14.23 -26.85
CA LEU A 119 -16.23 -13.51 -25.83
C LEU A 119 -16.35 -12.06 -26.30
N PRO A 120 -17.55 -11.43 -26.25
CA PRO A 120 -17.68 -10.04 -26.62
C PRO A 120 -16.71 -9.25 -25.76
N ALA A 121 -15.75 -8.57 -26.41
CA ALA A 121 -14.85 -7.67 -25.72
C ALA A 121 -15.73 -6.73 -24.90
N THR A 122 -15.54 -6.71 -23.58
CA THR A 122 -16.36 -5.86 -22.71
C THR A 122 -16.22 -4.44 -23.23
N LEU A 123 -17.33 -3.88 -23.72
CA LEU A 123 -17.32 -2.53 -24.27
C LEU A 123 -16.80 -1.58 -23.18
N PRO A 124 -15.96 -0.60 -23.55
CA PRO A 124 -15.52 0.39 -22.60
C PRO A 124 -16.74 1.14 -22.04
N ILE A 125 -16.73 1.38 -20.74
CA ILE A 125 -17.77 2.12 -20.03
C ILE A 125 -17.21 3.44 -19.53
N THR A 126 -18.10 4.34 -19.09
CA THR A 126 -17.66 5.61 -18.50
C THR A 126 -16.96 5.38 -17.16
N PHE A 127 -16.07 6.30 -16.80
CA PHE A 127 -15.34 6.21 -15.52
C PHE A 127 -16.26 6.17 -14.29
N LEU A 128 -17.32 6.99 -14.27
CA LEU A 128 -18.26 7.04 -13.15
C LEU A 128 -19.03 5.73 -13.01
N GLU A 129 -19.53 5.19 -14.13
CA GLU A 129 -20.19 3.90 -14.15
C GLU A 129 -19.28 2.79 -13.64
N ALA A 130 -18.00 2.80 -14.03
CA ALA A 130 -17.03 1.81 -13.58
C ALA A 130 -16.72 1.88 -12.08
N ILE A 131 -16.75 3.08 -11.48
CA ILE A 131 -16.65 3.24 -10.02
C ILE A 131 -17.88 2.63 -9.35
N MET A 132 -19.07 3.03 -9.80
CA MET A 132 -20.34 2.62 -9.19
C MET A 132 -20.57 1.10 -9.30
N THR A 133 -20.16 0.49 -10.40
CA THR A 133 -20.35 -0.94 -10.68
C THR A 133 -19.14 -1.79 -10.32
N ASN A 134 -18.14 -1.24 -9.61
CA ASN A 134 -16.91 -1.93 -9.21
C ASN A 134 -16.19 -2.64 -10.37
N ARG A 135 -16.03 -1.95 -11.49
CA ARG A 135 -15.34 -2.44 -12.70
C ARG A 135 -13.92 -1.93 -12.81
N CYS A 136 -13.20 -2.45 -13.79
CA CYS A 136 -11.81 -2.13 -14.08
C CYS A 136 -11.65 -0.67 -14.53
N LEU A 137 -10.79 0.07 -13.83
CA LEU A 137 -10.49 1.48 -14.10
C LEU A 137 -9.27 1.68 -15.03
N HIS A 138 -8.99 0.73 -15.91
CA HIS A 138 -7.91 0.88 -16.87
C HIS A 138 -8.42 1.71 -18.05
N TYR A 139 -7.73 2.79 -18.38
CA TYR A 139 -8.11 3.66 -19.49
C TYR A 139 -8.01 2.92 -20.82
N ALA A 140 -9.07 2.96 -21.62
CA ALA A 140 -9.16 2.25 -22.89
C ALA A 140 -8.98 3.17 -24.12
N GLY A 141 -8.93 4.49 -23.90
CA GLY A 141 -8.77 5.49 -24.95
C GLY A 141 -7.32 5.76 -25.35
N ALA A 142 -7.15 6.66 -26.32
CA ALA A 142 -5.83 7.14 -26.73
C ALA A 142 -5.32 8.19 -25.72
N PRO A 143 -4.10 8.07 -25.16
CA PRO A 143 -3.61 8.98 -24.12
C PRO A 143 -3.62 10.48 -24.47
N TYR A 144 -3.63 10.80 -25.75
CA TYR A 144 -3.63 12.17 -26.29
C TYR A 144 -4.83 12.43 -27.22
N GLY A 145 -5.84 11.57 -27.18
CA GLY A 145 -7.09 11.78 -27.92
C GLY A 145 -7.89 12.94 -27.32
N PRO A 146 -8.81 13.54 -28.10
CA PRO A 146 -9.77 14.53 -27.60
C PRO A 146 -10.87 13.85 -26.76
N ASP A 147 -10.52 12.84 -25.97
CA ASP A 147 -11.44 12.04 -25.19
C ASP A 147 -12.03 12.94 -24.10
N GLY A 148 -13.24 13.42 -24.40
CA GLY A 148 -13.99 14.37 -23.58
C GLY A 148 -14.55 13.75 -22.29
N PRO A 149 -15.73 14.19 -21.83
CA PRO A 149 -16.23 13.93 -20.48
C PRO A 149 -16.41 12.44 -20.13
N ASP A 150 -16.45 11.55 -21.14
CA ASP A 150 -16.75 10.14 -20.94
C ASP A 150 -15.53 9.30 -20.51
N MET A 151 -14.29 9.78 -20.74
CA MET A 151 -13.00 9.15 -20.36
C MET A 151 -13.09 7.61 -20.26
N PRO A 152 -13.17 6.90 -21.40
CA PRO A 152 -13.58 5.50 -21.43
C PRO A 152 -12.60 4.59 -20.69
N VAL A 153 -13.14 3.69 -19.88
CA VAL A 153 -12.38 2.68 -19.13
C VAL A 153 -12.82 1.27 -19.50
N CYS A 154 -11.92 0.30 -19.29
CA CYS A 154 -12.06 -1.09 -19.70
C CYS A 154 -13.38 -1.77 -19.30
N GLY A 155 -13.99 -1.44 -18.16
CA GLY A 155 -15.29 -1.99 -17.78
C GLY A 155 -15.34 -3.48 -17.40
N ALA A 156 -14.25 -4.24 -17.58
CA ALA A 156 -14.19 -5.64 -17.17
C ALA A 156 -14.31 -5.82 -15.64
N ALA A 157 -14.72 -7.01 -15.20
CA ALA A 157 -14.78 -7.34 -13.77
C ALA A 157 -13.38 -7.23 -13.11
N ARG A 158 -13.34 -6.67 -11.88
CA ARG A 158 -12.11 -6.59 -11.08
C ARG A 158 -11.62 -7.99 -10.68
N ALA A 159 -10.30 -8.14 -10.53
CA ALA A 159 -9.73 -9.38 -10.02
C ALA A 159 -10.16 -9.59 -8.56
N ARG A 160 -10.77 -10.75 -8.27
CA ARG A 160 -11.24 -11.08 -6.90
C ARG A 160 -10.12 -11.53 -5.97
N ASP A 161 -9.08 -12.12 -6.52
CA ASP A 161 -8.02 -12.80 -5.74
C ASP A 161 -6.89 -11.86 -5.31
N VAL A 162 -6.96 -10.58 -5.67
CA VAL A 162 -5.93 -9.59 -5.33
C VAL A 162 -6.57 -8.46 -4.53
N LEU A 163 -6.20 -8.38 -3.25
CA LEU A 163 -6.69 -7.38 -2.32
C LEU A 163 -6.48 -5.96 -2.86
N GLU A 164 -7.51 -5.11 -2.71
CA GLU A 164 -7.49 -3.67 -3.01
C GLU A 164 -7.18 -3.27 -4.45
N THR A 165 -7.32 -4.18 -5.42
CA THR A 165 -7.08 -3.82 -6.83
C THR A 165 -8.29 -3.17 -7.50
N ARG A 166 -8.01 -2.12 -8.28
CA ARG A 166 -9.02 -1.41 -9.11
C ARG A 166 -9.07 -1.91 -10.56
N TYR A 167 -8.34 -2.97 -10.87
CA TYR A 167 -8.10 -3.43 -12.25
C TYR A 167 -8.50 -4.89 -12.43
N CYS A 168 -8.78 -5.28 -13.67
CA CYS A 168 -8.97 -6.69 -14.04
C CYS A 168 -7.62 -7.42 -14.11
N ARG A 169 -7.65 -8.76 -14.12
CA ARG A 169 -6.43 -9.60 -14.15
C ARG A 169 -5.50 -9.22 -15.31
N ARG A 170 -6.05 -8.97 -16.50
CA ARG A 170 -5.27 -8.58 -17.70
C ARG A 170 -4.47 -7.29 -17.48
N HIS A 171 -5.11 -6.25 -16.96
CA HIS A 171 -4.44 -4.95 -16.74
C HIS A 171 -3.49 -4.97 -15.55
N LEU A 172 -3.71 -5.86 -14.56
CA LEU A 172 -2.72 -6.11 -13.51
C LEU A 172 -1.43 -6.73 -14.06
N ILE A 173 -1.55 -7.70 -14.99
CA ILE A 173 -0.39 -8.31 -15.66
C ILE A 173 0.36 -7.26 -16.47
N ALA A 174 -0.34 -6.49 -17.31
CA ALA A 174 0.27 -5.44 -18.12
C ALA A 174 1.02 -4.40 -17.26
N LYS A 175 0.42 -3.95 -16.15
CA LYS A 175 1.07 -3.00 -15.24
C LYS A 175 2.34 -3.57 -14.59
N ARG A 176 2.34 -4.86 -14.23
CA ARG A 176 3.53 -5.52 -13.66
C ARG A 176 4.64 -5.68 -14.69
N GLN A 177 4.30 -5.97 -15.95
CA GLN A 177 5.27 -6.05 -17.05
C GLN A 177 5.93 -4.70 -17.32
N VAL A 178 5.15 -3.61 -17.35
CA VAL A 178 5.70 -2.25 -17.51
C VAL A 178 6.59 -1.86 -16.33
N ALA A 179 6.25 -2.27 -15.10
CA ALA A 179 7.08 -1.97 -13.93
C ALA A 179 8.38 -2.78 -13.84
N ALA A 180 8.47 -3.89 -14.58
CA ALA A 180 9.65 -4.76 -14.61
C ALA A 180 10.63 -4.43 -15.75
N ALA A 181 10.22 -3.60 -16.71
CA ALA A 181 11.03 -3.06 -17.80
C ALA A 181 11.73 -1.76 -17.37
#